data_AF-A0A3S2K9D2-F1
#
_entry.id   AF-A0A3S2K9D2-F1
#
_cell.length_a   1.000
_cell.length_b   1.000
_cell.length_c   1.000
_cell.angle_alpha   90.00
_cell.angle_beta   90.00
_cell.angle_gamma   90.00
#
_symmetry.space_group_name_H-M   'P 1'
#
loop_
_entity.id
_entity.type
_entity.pdbx_description
1 polymer ?
#
loop_
_entity_poly.entity_id
_entity_poly.type
_entity_poly.pdbx_seq_one_letter_code
_entity_poly.pdbx_strand_id
1 'polypeptide(L)'
;MGYRIKVLLGCWFAVASAAAMYAASTAAISAAPVDAKTIADHLSSVKSMSGDFVQSGPNAERTRGRFFLQRPGKIRFNYAGQSGISVIADGKSLVVYN
;
A
#
# COMPACT_ATOMS: atom_id res chain seq x y z
N MET A 1 -8.34 -58.61 29.29
CA MET A 1 -8.55 -58.65 27.82
C MET A 1 -9.45 -57.48 27.41
N GLY A 2 -9.00 -56.54 26.56
CA GLY A 2 -9.93 -55.70 25.77
C GLY A 2 -9.70 -54.18 25.68
N TYR A 3 -9.01 -53.53 26.63
CA TYR A 3 -8.82 -52.06 26.61
C TYR A 3 -7.91 -51.54 25.48
N ARG A 4 -7.27 -52.44 24.71
CA ARG A 4 -6.34 -52.09 23.63
C ARG A 4 -7.00 -51.78 22.28
N ILE A 5 -8.32 -51.91 22.17
CA ILE A 5 -9.06 -51.65 20.92
C ILE A 5 -9.69 -50.25 20.86
N LYS A 6 -9.90 -49.58 22.00
CA LYS A 6 -10.51 -48.24 22.03
C LYS A 6 -9.55 -47.09 21.66
N VAL A 7 -8.23 -47.33 21.70
CA VAL A 7 -7.21 -46.30 21.44
C VAL A 7 -6.98 -46.07 19.94
N LEU A 8 -7.21 -47.07 19.08
CA LEU A 8 -7.05 -46.90 17.64
C LEU A 8 -8.20 -46.13 16.96
N LEU A 9 -9.39 -46.09 17.56
CA LEU A 9 -10.54 -45.39 16.99
C LEU A 9 -10.56 -43.88 17.34
N GLY A 10 -9.95 -43.49 18.47
CA GLY A 10 -9.85 -42.08 18.88
C GLY A 10 -8.82 -41.27 18.09
N CYS A 11 -7.82 -41.92 17.51
CA CYS A 11 -6.77 -41.26 16.74
C CYS A 11 -7.25 -40.83 15.33
N TRP A 12 -8.28 -41.49 14.78
CA TRP A 12 -8.90 -41.07 13.51
C TRP A 12 -9.79 -39.83 13.69
N PHE A 13 -10.42 -39.65 14.84
CA PHE A 13 -11.30 -38.49 15.10
C PHE A 13 -10.54 -37.21 15.46
N ALA A 14 -9.35 -37.32 16.08
CA ALA A 14 -8.53 -36.16 16.44
C ALA A 14 -7.82 -35.53 15.23
N VAL A 15 -7.44 -36.35 14.23
CA VAL A 15 -6.79 -35.85 12.99
C VAL A 15 -7.80 -35.19 12.05
N ALA A 16 -9.05 -35.66 12.04
CA ALA A 16 -10.12 -35.06 11.23
C ALA A 16 -10.48 -33.63 11.69
N SER A 17 -10.36 -33.34 12.98
CA SER A 17 -10.73 -32.03 13.53
C SER A 17 -9.66 -30.94 13.32
N ALA A 18 -8.37 -31.32 13.27
CA ALA A 18 -7.28 -30.38 13.03
C ALA A 18 -7.18 -29.94 11.55
N ALA A 19 -7.54 -30.83 10.62
CA ALA A 19 -7.61 -30.50 9.19
C ALA A 19 -8.77 -29.52 8.86
N ALA A 20 -9.90 -29.63 9.59
CA ALA A 20 -11.04 -28.73 9.42
C ALA A 20 -10.76 -27.29 9.89
N MET A 21 -9.94 -27.11 10.93
CA MET A 21 -9.57 -25.77 11.43
C MET A 21 -8.54 -25.05 10.54
N TYR A 22 -7.71 -25.77 9.77
CA TYR A 22 -6.75 -25.16 8.84
C TYR A 22 -7.39 -24.71 7.51
N ALA A 23 -8.57 -25.22 7.17
CA ALA A 23 -9.27 -24.88 5.92
C ALA A 23 -10.10 -23.58 6.01
N ALA A 24 -10.26 -23.01 7.21
CA ALA A 24 -11.23 -21.93 7.44
C ALA A 24 -10.66 -20.50 7.43
N SER A 25 -9.34 -20.30 7.26
CA SER A 25 -8.71 -19.01 7.60
C SER A 25 -8.01 -18.24 6.47
N THR A 26 -8.36 -18.48 5.20
CA THR A 26 -7.94 -17.58 4.10
C THR A 26 -9.08 -17.32 3.13
N ALA A 27 -10.17 -16.72 3.60
CA ALA A 27 -11.00 -15.94 2.70
C ALA A 27 -10.16 -14.72 2.27
N ALA A 28 -9.42 -14.87 1.18
CA ALA A 28 -8.81 -13.73 0.52
C ALA A 28 -9.94 -12.76 0.17
N ILE A 29 -9.91 -11.57 0.76
CA ILE A 29 -10.78 -10.48 0.35
C ILE A 29 -10.36 -10.14 -1.07
N SER A 30 -11.05 -10.73 -2.04
CA SER A 30 -10.87 -10.39 -3.44
C SER A 30 -11.37 -8.96 -3.59
N ALA A 31 -10.44 -8.00 -3.62
CA ALA A 31 -10.78 -6.62 -3.95
C ALA A 31 -11.48 -6.66 -5.32
N ALA A 32 -12.73 -6.20 -5.37
CA ALA A 32 -13.44 -6.07 -6.64
C ALA A 32 -12.53 -5.31 -7.63
N PRO A 33 -12.42 -5.74 -8.89
CA PRO A 33 -11.56 -5.08 -9.86
C PRO A 33 -12.05 -3.64 -10.02
N VAL A 34 -11.31 -2.70 -9.44
CA VAL A 34 -11.54 -1.27 -9.66
C VAL A 34 -10.95 -0.95 -11.02
N ASP A 35 -11.80 -0.48 -11.94
CA ASP A 35 -11.37 -0.07 -13.26
C ASP A 35 -10.32 1.06 -13.15
N ALA A 36 -9.18 0.89 -13.81
CA ALA A 36 -8.12 1.89 -13.86
C ALA A 36 -8.64 3.23 -14.39
N LYS A 37 -9.66 3.20 -15.26
CA LYS A 37 -10.35 4.39 -15.74
C LYS A 37 -11.02 5.17 -14.61
N THR A 38 -11.70 4.49 -13.69
CA THR A 38 -12.36 5.15 -12.54
C THR A 38 -11.35 5.88 -11.66
N ILE A 39 -10.18 5.27 -11.41
CA ILE A 39 -9.09 5.89 -10.63
C ILE A 39 -8.53 7.09 -11.38
N ALA A 40 -8.28 6.94 -12.68
CA ALA A 40 -7.75 8.02 -13.52
C ALA A 40 -8.71 9.21 -13.59
N ASP A 41 -10.01 8.96 -13.78
CA ASP A 41 -11.05 9.99 -13.83
C ASP A 41 -11.14 10.72 -12.48
N HIS A 42 -11.09 9.99 -11.36
CA HIS A 42 -11.09 10.57 -10.02
C HIS A 42 -9.86 11.48 -9.78
N LEU A 43 -8.65 10.98 -10.02
CA LEU A 43 -7.41 11.75 -9.83
C LEU A 43 -7.28 12.93 -10.81
N SER A 44 -7.88 12.83 -12.00
CA SER A 44 -7.91 13.89 -13.01
C SER A 44 -8.93 14.98 -12.70
N SER A 45 -9.98 14.66 -11.94
CA SER A 45 -10.96 15.65 -11.47
C SER A 45 -10.35 16.66 -10.51
N VAL A 46 -9.34 16.26 -9.72
CA VAL A 46 -8.63 17.14 -8.79
C VAL A 46 -7.81 18.18 -9.54
N LYS A 47 -8.26 19.44 -9.52
CA LYS A 47 -7.59 20.57 -10.18
C LYS A 47 -6.40 21.10 -9.40
N SER A 48 -6.49 21.10 -8.08
CA SER A 48 -5.45 21.57 -7.18
C SER A 48 -5.36 20.69 -5.94
N MET A 49 -4.14 20.39 -5.50
CA MET A 49 -3.88 19.63 -4.29
C MET A 49 -2.61 20.16 -3.63
N SER A 50 -2.58 20.16 -2.30
CA SER A 50 -1.37 20.39 -1.54
C SER A 50 -1.37 19.50 -0.30
N GLY A 51 -0.19 19.23 0.24
CA GLY A 51 -0.06 18.41 1.43
C GLY A 51 1.39 18.20 1.81
N ASP A 52 1.59 17.68 3.01
CA ASP A 52 2.91 17.27 3.47
C ASP A 52 3.21 15.85 2.98
N PHE A 53 4.49 15.54 2.76
CA PHE A 53 4.93 14.22 2.33
C PHE A 53 6.12 13.71 3.15
N VAL A 54 6.29 12.40 3.15
CA VAL A 54 7.47 11.71 3.68
C VAL A 54 7.97 10.73 2.62
N GLN A 55 9.16 10.96 2.09
CA GLN A 55 9.87 10.07 1.17
C GLN A 55 10.75 9.12 1.98
N SER A 56 10.71 7.84 1.65
CA SER A 56 11.46 6.79 2.34
C SER A 56 12.50 6.22 1.37
N GLY A 57 13.77 6.41 1.68
CA GLY A 57 14.88 5.95 0.85
C GLY A 57 15.29 4.50 1.14
N PRO A 58 16.13 3.90 0.27
CA PRO A 58 16.60 2.52 0.43
C PRO A 58 17.43 2.31 1.71
N ASN A 59 18.09 3.37 2.21
CA ASN A 59 18.94 3.33 3.40
C ASN A 59 18.22 3.79 4.68
N ALA A 60 16.90 3.58 4.75
CA ALA A 60 16.03 4.05 5.84
C ALA A 60 15.98 5.57 6.06
N GLU A 61 16.56 6.36 5.15
CA GLU A 61 16.45 7.82 5.17
C GLU A 61 14.98 8.25 5.00
N ARG A 62 14.58 9.29 5.75
CA ARG A 62 13.25 9.89 5.68
C ARG A 62 13.36 11.36 5.36
N THR A 63 13.10 11.73 4.12
CA THR A 63 13.02 13.13 3.72
C THR A 63 11.58 13.60 3.79
N ARG A 64 11.31 14.77 4.34
CA ARG A 64 9.97 15.35 4.42
C ARG A 64 9.87 16.56 3.51
N GLY A 65 8.65 17.02 3.29
CA GLY A 65 8.44 18.28 2.58
C GLY A 65 6.97 18.58 2.38
N ARG A 66 6.72 19.57 1.53
CA ARG A 66 5.38 19.96 1.09
C ARG A 66 5.29 19.92 -0.42
N PHE A 67 4.19 19.38 -0.93
CA PHE A 67 3.92 19.38 -2.36
C PHE A 67 2.74 20.29 -2.70
N PHE A 68 2.74 20.76 -3.94
CA PHE A 68 1.69 21.54 -4.57
C PHE A 68 1.48 21.00 -5.98
N LEU A 69 0.24 20.72 -6.33
CA LEU A 69 -0.20 20.27 -7.64
C LEU A 69 -1.27 21.25 -8.13
N GLN A 70 -1.12 21.72 -9.35
CA GLN A 70 -2.14 22.47 -10.07
C GLN A 70 -2.20 21.98 -11.52
N ARG A 71 -3.34 21.44 -11.93
CA ARG A 71 -3.55 21.03 -13.31
C ARG A 71 -3.80 22.25 -14.20
N PRO A 72 -3.37 22.22 -15.47
CA PRO A 72 -2.53 21.20 -16.08
C PRO A 72 -1.04 21.41 -15.78
N GLY A 73 -0.31 20.32 -15.53
CA GLY A 73 1.15 20.25 -15.63
C GLY A 73 1.98 20.95 -14.56
N LYS A 74 1.39 21.75 -13.65
CA LYS A 74 2.16 22.43 -12.60
C LYS A 74 2.29 21.56 -11.37
N ILE A 75 3.52 21.26 -10.97
CA ILE A 75 3.83 20.50 -9.77
C ILE A 75 5.03 21.13 -9.09
N ARG A 76 5.03 21.19 -7.76
CA ARG A 76 6.15 21.67 -6.98
C ARG A 76 6.31 20.84 -5.72
N PHE A 77 7.53 20.36 -5.48
CA PHE A 77 7.95 19.71 -4.25
C PHE A 77 9.01 20.57 -3.58
N ASN A 78 8.75 20.94 -2.33
CA ASN A 78 9.70 21.63 -1.47
C ASN A 78 10.15 20.65 -0.41
N TYR A 79 11.41 20.22 -0.47
CA TYR A 79 12.00 19.36 0.55
C TYR A 79 12.35 20.19 1.79
N ALA A 80 12.10 19.61 2.97
CA ALA A 80 12.43 20.22 4.24
C ALA A 80 13.88 19.91 4.65
N GLY A 81 14.44 20.74 5.52
CA GLY A 81 15.80 20.60 6.05
C GLY A 81 16.81 21.55 5.40
N GLN A 82 18.10 21.25 5.55
CA GLN A 82 19.19 22.11 5.09
C GLN A 82 19.50 21.98 3.59
N SER A 83 18.93 20.99 2.91
CA SER A 83 19.20 20.76 1.49
C SER A 83 18.58 21.81 0.58
N GLY A 84 17.54 22.54 1.02
CA GLY A 84 16.89 23.60 0.22
C GLY A 84 16.25 23.12 -1.09
N ILE A 85 16.22 21.80 -1.33
CA ILE A 85 15.89 21.24 -2.63
C ILE A 85 14.45 21.57 -3.00
N SER A 86 14.27 22.10 -4.19
CA SER A 86 12.95 22.35 -4.77
C SER A 86 12.88 21.79 -6.18
N VAL A 87 11.89 20.95 -6.43
CA VAL A 87 11.59 20.40 -7.77
C VAL A 87 10.33 21.07 -8.27
N ILE A 88 10.42 21.75 -9.42
CA ILE A 88 9.33 22.55 -9.98
C ILE A 88 9.10 22.14 -11.43
N ALA A 89 7.88 21.77 -11.75
CA ALA A 89 7.40 21.54 -13.10
C ALA A 89 6.33 22.59 -13.46
N ASP A 90 6.39 23.13 -14.67
CA ASP A 90 5.45 24.16 -15.16
C ASP A 90 4.49 23.66 -16.25
N GLY A 91 4.58 22.36 -16.59
CA GLY A 91 3.83 21.70 -17.65
C GLY A 91 4.58 21.62 -18.99
N LYS A 92 5.76 22.24 -19.10
CA LYS A 92 6.64 22.19 -20.28
C LYS A 92 8.05 21.73 -19.92
N SER A 93 8.51 22.10 -18.73
CA SER A 93 9.86 21.87 -18.24
C SER A 93 9.83 21.46 -16.77
N LEU A 94 10.94 20.86 -16.33
CA LEU A 94 11.20 20.52 -14.93
C LEU A 94 12.55 21.10 -14.52
N VAL A 95 12.56 21.81 -13.40
CA VAL A 95 13.75 22.43 -12.82
C VAL A 95 13.97 21.89 -11.42
N VAL A 96 15.22 21.63 -11.07
CA VAL A 96 15.64 21.25 -9.72
C VAL A 96 16.59 22.32 -9.21
N TYR A 97 16.25 22.92 -8.06
CA TYR A 97 17.11 23.80 -7.30
C TYR A 97 17.74 23.01 -6.14
N ASN A 98 19.03 23.21 -5.88
CA ASN A 98 19.75 22.64 -4.73
C ASN A 98 20.67 23.67 -4.07
#